data_AF-A0A7S2FPC8-F1
#
_entry.id   AF-A0A7S2FPC8-F1
#
_cell.length_a   1.000
_cell.length_b   1.000
_cell.length_c   1.000
_cell.angle_alpha   90.00
_cell.angle_beta   90.00
_cell.angle_gamma   90.00
#
_symmetry.space_group_name_H-M   'P 1'
#
loop_
_entity.id
_entity.type
_entity.pdbx_description
1 polymer ?
#
loop_
_entity_poly.entity_id
_entity_poly.type
_entity_poly.pdbx_seq_one_letter_code
_entity_poly.pdbx_strand_id
1 'polypeptide(L)'
;PLICLQLLLQWGIAYPMMGLTGSFPLLWSSSVLVGLVAASTGLCVGCFVRDSKTAMELAPAIFVPQILFGGFFIKMESVPVFLRWLQYVCFLKWGMNIVMIAEFEGTPEGDQLLRMNDTRPGDLGLYFAVLCALFVGFRLIAMV
;
A
#
# COMPACT_ATOMS: atom_id res chain seq x y z
N PRO A 1 15.22 11.75 0.35
CA PRO A 1 16.36 11.44 -0.56
C PRO A 1 16.76 9.96 -0.54
N LEU A 2 17.06 9.39 0.64
CA LEU A 2 17.48 7.98 0.77
C LEU A 2 16.43 6.97 0.31
N ILE A 3 15.17 7.14 0.71
CA ILE A 3 14.06 6.25 0.32
C ILE A 3 13.87 6.22 -1.21
N CYS A 4 13.90 7.40 -1.86
CA CYS A 4 13.74 7.49 -3.31
C CYS A 4 14.88 6.77 -4.05
N LEU A 5 16.13 6.93 -3.57
CA LEU A 5 17.29 6.27 -4.15
C LEU A 5 17.23 4.74 -3.96
N GLN A 6 16.89 4.30 -2.75
CA GLN A 6 16.73 2.88 -2.44
C GLN A 6 15.64 2.24 -3.30
N LEU A 7 14.49 2.90 -3.45
CA LEU A 7 13.38 2.39 -4.25
C LEU A 7 13.66 2.45 -5.75
N LEU A 8 14.39 3.46 -6.23
CA LEU A 8 14.87 3.48 -7.62
C LEU A 8 15.81 2.30 -7.90
N LEU A 9 16.72 2.00 -6.99
CA LEU A 9 17.61 0.85 -7.10
C LEU A 9 16.81 -0.47 -7.11
N GLN A 10 15.88 -0.62 -6.16
CA GLN A 10 15.06 -1.81 -6.05
C GLN A 10 14.18 -2.02 -7.29
N TRP A 11 13.47 -0.99 -7.75
CA TRP A 11 12.65 -1.07 -8.96
C TRP A 11 13.47 -1.21 -10.24
N GLY A 12 14.68 -0.62 -10.31
CA GLY A 12 15.57 -0.78 -11.45
C GLY A 12 16.01 -2.23 -11.68
N ILE A 13 16.08 -3.03 -10.62
CA ILE A 13 16.39 -4.47 -10.69
C ILE A 13 15.09 -5.29 -10.81
N ALA A 14 14.10 -5.00 -9.98
CA ALA A 14 12.90 -5.83 -9.87
C ALA A 14 11.96 -5.69 -11.07
N TYR A 15 11.86 -4.51 -11.68
CA TYR A 15 11.02 -4.26 -12.85
C TYR A 15 11.38 -5.17 -14.05
N PRO A 16 12.65 -5.23 -14.51
CA PRO A 16 13.03 -6.14 -15.58
C PRO A 16 13.01 -7.61 -15.15
N MET A 17 13.31 -7.92 -13.87
CA MET A 17 13.28 -9.30 -13.36
C MET A 17 11.86 -9.90 -13.33
N MET A 18 10.85 -9.09 -13.02
CA MET A 18 9.45 -9.51 -12.98
C MET A 18 8.80 -9.50 -14.37
N GLY A 19 9.41 -8.86 -15.36
CA GLY A 19 8.86 -8.74 -16.71
C GLY A 19 7.61 -7.87 -16.78
N LEU A 20 7.50 -6.87 -15.90
CA LEU A 20 6.33 -5.98 -15.83
C LEU A 20 6.24 -5.12 -17.08
N THR A 21 5.02 -4.95 -17.57
CA THR A 21 4.66 -4.22 -18.79
C THR A 21 4.04 -2.84 -18.49
N GLY A 22 3.60 -2.63 -17.26
CA GLY A 22 2.97 -1.41 -16.79
C GLY A 22 3.89 -0.20 -16.75
N SER A 23 3.30 0.99 -16.65
CA SER A 23 4.08 2.23 -16.67
C SER A 23 5.03 2.36 -15.46
N PHE A 24 6.34 2.27 -15.73
CA PHE A 24 7.39 2.36 -14.70
C PHE A 24 7.25 3.57 -13.76
N PRO A 25 6.99 4.81 -14.23
CA PRO A 25 6.86 5.96 -13.33
C PRO A 25 5.66 5.86 -12.37
N LEU A 26 4.58 5.20 -12.80
CA LEU A 26 3.37 5.03 -11.99
C LEU A 26 3.60 3.98 -10.88
N LEU A 27 4.23 2.86 -11.23
CA LEU A 27 4.62 1.81 -10.29
C LEU A 27 5.66 2.29 -9.28
N TRP A 28 6.63 3.08 -9.75
CA TRP A 28 7.66 3.66 -8.89
C TRP A 28 7.07 4.70 -7.94
N SER A 29 6.26 5.64 -8.44
CA SER A 29 5.66 6.69 -7.60
C SER A 29 4.68 6.14 -6.55
N SER A 30 3.89 5.12 -6.90
CA SER A 30 3.00 4.45 -5.95
C SER A 30 3.80 3.77 -4.82
N SER A 31 4.90 3.11 -5.16
CA SER A 31 5.80 2.46 -4.20
C SER A 31 6.50 3.46 -3.28
N VAL A 32 6.92 4.61 -3.81
CA VAL A 32 7.48 5.70 -3.00
C VAL A 32 6.45 6.18 -2.00
N LEU A 33 5.20 6.40 -2.43
CA LEU A 33 4.16 6.90 -1.55
C LEU A 33 3.78 5.87 -0.47
N VAL A 34 3.63 4.60 -0.83
CA VAL A 34 3.42 3.49 0.12
C VAL A 34 4.57 3.41 1.13
N GLY A 35 5.82 3.53 0.68
CA GLY A 35 6.99 3.54 1.56
C GLY A 35 7.00 4.72 2.54
N LEU A 36 6.58 5.90 2.10
CA LEU A 36 6.45 7.09 2.95
C LEU A 36 5.35 6.92 4.01
N VAL A 37 4.20 6.35 3.63
CA VAL A 37 3.12 6.04 4.58
C VAL A 37 3.60 5.01 5.59
N ALA A 38 4.22 3.91 5.14
CA ALA A 38 4.75 2.86 6.01
C ALA A 38 5.79 3.39 7.01
N ALA A 39 6.71 4.26 6.57
CA ALA A 39 7.67 4.91 7.46
C ALA A 39 6.97 5.79 8.51
N SER A 40 5.91 6.50 8.14
CA SER A 40 5.13 7.34 9.07
C SER A 40 4.35 6.49 10.07
N THR A 41 3.80 5.36 9.65
CA THR A 41 3.19 4.36 10.54
C THR A 41 4.21 3.80 11.53
N GLY A 42 5.42 3.48 11.07
CA GLY A 42 6.51 3.00 11.93
C GLY A 42 6.91 4.03 12.99
N LEU A 43 7.00 5.31 12.61
CA LEU A 43 7.25 6.41 13.55
C LEU A 43 6.13 6.54 14.59
N CYS A 44 4.87 6.51 14.13
CA CYS A 44 3.69 6.56 14.98
C CYS A 44 3.70 5.46 16.04
N VAL A 45 3.97 4.21 15.63
CA VAL A 45 4.09 3.06 16.54
C VAL A 45 5.25 3.24 17.50
N GLY A 46 6.38 3.76 17.02
CA GLY A 46 7.54 4.10 17.84
C GLY A 46 7.24 5.13 18.94
N CYS A 47 6.34 6.08 18.69
CA CYS A 47 5.89 7.05 19.68
C CYS A 47 4.95 6.43 20.73
N PHE A 48 4.14 5.44 20.35
CA PHE A 48 3.19 4.78 21.24
C PHE A 48 3.82 3.77 22.21
N VAL A 49 5.03 3.28 21.90
CA VAL A 49 5.73 2.26 22.70
C VAL A 49 6.89 2.85 23.48
N ARG A 50 7.12 2.31 24.68
CA ARG A 50 8.20 2.77 25.58
C ARG A 50 9.58 2.22 25.21
N ASP A 51 9.61 1.07 24.53
CA ASP A 51 10.83 0.32 24.26
C ASP A 51 10.90 -0.04 22.77
N SER A 52 12.07 0.12 22.17
CA SER A 52 12.29 -0.17 20.76
C SER A 52 12.13 -1.65 20.44
N LYS A 53 12.41 -2.52 21.40
CA LYS A 53 12.23 -3.97 21.24
C LYS A 53 10.75 -4.33 21.08
N THR A 54 9.88 -3.72 21.88
CA THR A 54 8.42 -3.92 21.77
C THR A 54 7.88 -3.39 20.43
N ALA A 55 8.44 -2.30 19.92
CA ALA A 55 8.08 -1.79 18.58
C ALA A 55 8.35 -2.82 17.47
N MET A 56 9.52 -3.48 17.52
CA MET A 56 9.89 -4.51 16.55
C MET A 56 9.00 -5.74 16.65
N GLU A 57 8.60 -6.14 17.87
CA GLU A 57 7.68 -7.26 18.10
C GLU A 57 6.25 -6.95 17.62
N LEU A 58 5.83 -5.69 17.60
CA LEU A 58 4.53 -5.25 17.09
C LEU A 58 4.47 -5.11 15.57
N ALA A 59 5.61 -5.02 14.88
CA ALA A 59 5.63 -4.83 13.43
C ALA A 59 4.83 -5.92 12.67
N PRO A 60 4.97 -7.23 12.97
CA PRO A 60 4.15 -8.26 12.33
C PRO A 60 2.66 -8.08 12.60
N ALA A 61 2.27 -7.68 13.81
CA ALA A 61 0.88 -7.46 14.17
C ALA A 61 0.22 -6.33 13.36
N ILE A 62 1.02 -5.39 12.84
CA ILE A 62 0.58 -4.31 11.97
C ILE A 62 0.61 -4.74 10.51
N PHE A 63 1.70 -5.38 10.06
CA PHE A 63 1.87 -5.75 8.65
C PHE A 63 0.98 -6.90 8.20
N VAL A 64 0.71 -7.90 9.05
CA VAL A 64 -0.11 -9.06 8.69
C VAL A 64 -1.53 -8.64 8.29
N PRO A 65 -2.26 -7.82 9.08
CA PRO A 65 -3.54 -7.26 8.64
C PRO A 65 -3.44 -6.45 7.34
N GLN A 66 -2.37 -5.67 7.16
CA GLN A 66 -2.19 -4.85 5.94
C GLN A 66 -2.13 -5.70 4.68
N ILE A 67 -1.44 -6.85 4.73
CA ILE A 67 -1.37 -7.80 3.62
C ILE A 67 -2.73 -8.48 3.41
N LEU A 68 -3.40 -8.86 4.50
CA LEU A 68 -4.70 -9.52 4.46
C LEU A 68 -5.78 -8.67 3.79
N PHE A 69 -5.83 -7.39 4.14
CA PHE A 69 -6.75 -6.40 3.56
C PHE A 69 -6.23 -5.76 2.27
N GLY A 70 -5.05 -6.18 1.79
CA GLY A 70 -4.43 -5.68 0.57
C GLY A 70 -5.20 -5.99 -0.72
N GLY A 71 -6.32 -6.73 -0.63
CA GLY A 71 -7.21 -7.05 -1.75
C GLY A 71 -6.86 -8.33 -2.50
N PHE A 72 -5.66 -8.87 -2.30
CA PHE A 72 -5.20 -10.08 -2.96
C PHE A 72 -5.57 -11.38 -2.21
N PHE A 73 -5.43 -11.40 -0.88
CA PHE A 73 -5.56 -12.64 -0.09
C PHE A 73 -6.98 -12.94 0.39
N ILE A 74 -7.80 -11.93 0.63
CA ILE A 74 -9.18 -12.08 1.10
C ILE A 74 -10.12 -11.19 0.29
N LYS A 75 -11.23 -11.77 -0.18
CA LYS A 75 -12.31 -11.01 -0.83
C LYS A 75 -13.00 -10.09 0.17
N MET A 76 -13.28 -8.85 -0.22
CA MET A 76 -13.92 -7.87 0.67
C MET A 76 -15.31 -8.32 1.18
N GLU A 77 -15.98 -9.21 0.45
CA GLU A 77 -17.26 -9.80 0.85
C GLU A 77 -17.16 -10.78 2.01
N SER A 78 -16.02 -11.47 2.18
CA SER A 78 -15.82 -12.42 3.28
C SER A 78 -15.31 -11.76 4.57
N VAL A 79 -14.99 -10.46 4.53
CA VAL A 79 -14.62 -9.68 5.71
C VAL A 79 -15.90 -9.30 6.48
N PRO A 80 -15.99 -9.62 7.79
CA PRO A 80 -17.16 -9.29 8.59
C PRO A 80 -17.36 -7.77 8.66
N VAL A 81 -18.61 -7.32 8.68
CA VAL A 81 -19.00 -5.90 8.52
C VAL A 81 -18.30 -4.99 9.52
N PHE A 82 -18.10 -5.44 10.76
CA PHE A 82 -17.42 -4.67 11.81
C PHE A 82 -15.91 -4.46 11.59
N LEU A 83 -15.25 -5.29 10.76
CA LEU A 83 -13.82 -5.12 10.41
C LEU A 83 -13.62 -4.40 9.08
N ARG A 84 -14.69 -4.20 8.30
CA ARG A 84 -14.59 -3.65 6.94
C ARG A 84 -14.02 -2.23 6.91
N TRP A 85 -14.13 -1.46 7.98
CA TRP A 85 -13.53 -0.11 8.03
C TRP A 85 -12.00 -0.14 8.05
N LEU A 86 -11.39 -1.21 8.59
CA LEU A 86 -9.94 -1.31 8.75
C LEU A 86 -9.22 -1.33 7.40
N GLN A 87 -9.89 -1.85 6.36
CA GLN A 87 -9.39 -1.86 5.00
C GLN A 87 -9.04 -0.47 4.45
N TYR A 88 -9.70 0.59 4.94
CA TYR A 88 -9.45 1.96 4.47
C TYR A 88 -8.18 2.55 5.09
N VAL A 89 -7.79 2.05 6.27
CA VAL A 89 -6.54 2.41 6.96
C VAL A 89 -5.35 1.64 6.36
N CYS A 90 -5.61 0.56 5.62
CA CYS A 90 -4.57 -0.27 5.03
C CYS A 90 -3.94 0.38 3.79
N PHE A 91 -2.78 1.00 3.96
CA PHE A 91 -2.06 1.66 2.87
C PHE A 91 -1.60 0.68 1.77
N LEU A 92 -1.34 -0.59 2.12
CA LEU A 92 -1.00 -1.62 1.13
C LEU A 92 -2.15 -1.88 0.16
N LYS A 93 -3.41 -1.81 0.61
CA LYS A 93 -4.59 -1.96 -0.26
C LYS A 93 -4.57 -0.94 -1.41
N TRP A 94 -4.38 0.32 -1.06
CA TRP A 94 -4.40 1.42 -2.03
C TRP A 94 -3.20 1.35 -2.98
N GLY A 95 -2.02 0.99 -2.47
CA GLY A 95 -0.83 0.75 -3.29
C GLY A 95 -1.02 -0.39 -4.28
N MET A 96 -1.55 -1.53 -3.82
CA MET A 96 -1.83 -2.68 -4.66
C MET A 96 -2.85 -2.36 -5.75
N ASN A 97 -3.91 -1.60 -5.44
CA ASN A 97 -4.89 -1.16 -6.44
C ASN A 97 -4.25 -0.38 -7.58
N ILE A 98 -3.31 0.54 -7.27
CA ILE A 98 -2.58 1.29 -8.29
C ILE A 98 -1.70 0.37 -9.13
N VAL A 99 -1.00 -0.57 -8.51
CA VAL A 99 -0.14 -1.53 -9.22
C VAL A 99 -0.97 -2.44 -10.15
N MET A 100 -2.13 -2.90 -9.68
CA MET A 100 -3.01 -3.74 -10.49
C MET A 100 -3.56 -3.01 -11.70
N ILE A 101 -3.96 -1.73 -11.54
CA ILE A 101 -4.38 -0.91 -12.69
C ILE A 101 -3.20 -0.69 -13.64
N ALA A 102 -2.04 -0.30 -13.11
CA ALA A 102 -0.87 0.00 -13.91
C ALA A 102 -0.39 -1.18 -14.78
N GLU A 103 -0.54 -2.42 -14.28
CA GLU A 103 -0.04 -3.62 -14.94
C GLU A 103 -1.10 -4.38 -15.74
N PHE A 104 -2.34 -4.49 -15.23
CA PHE A 104 -3.33 -5.42 -15.76
C PHE A 104 -4.47 -4.74 -16.52
N GLU A 105 -4.56 -3.40 -16.52
CA GLU A 105 -5.59 -2.68 -17.26
C GLU A 105 -5.52 -2.98 -18.77
N GLY A 106 -6.66 -3.33 -19.36
CA GLY A 106 -6.76 -3.60 -20.80
C GLY A 106 -6.52 -5.05 -21.22
N THR A 107 -6.32 -5.96 -20.27
CA THR A 107 -6.30 -7.42 -20.53
C THR A 107 -7.59 -8.08 -20.04
N PRO A 108 -8.16 -9.07 -20.75
CA PRO A 108 -9.39 -9.75 -20.33
C PRO A 108 -9.27 -10.38 -18.94
N GLU A 109 -8.12 -10.98 -18.64
CA GLU A 109 -7.81 -11.59 -17.34
C GLU A 109 -7.62 -10.52 -16.26
N GLY A 110 -6.99 -9.40 -16.60
CA GLY A 110 -6.78 -8.26 -15.72
C GLY A 110 -8.08 -7.58 -15.29
N ASP A 111 -9.00 -7.40 -16.22
CA ASP A 111 -10.32 -6.83 -15.93
C ASP A 111 -11.12 -7.70 -14.95
N GLN A 112 -10.96 -9.03 -15.02
CA GLN A 112 -11.56 -9.93 -14.04
C GLN A 112 -10.92 -9.75 -12.65
N LEU A 113 -9.60 -9.62 -12.57
CA LEU A 113 -8.89 -9.37 -11.30
C LEU A 113 -9.28 -8.04 -10.67
N LEU A 114 -9.36 -6.98 -11.47
CA LEU A 114 -9.79 -5.65 -11.03
C LEU A 114 -11.22 -5.69 -10.48
N ARG A 115 -12.13 -6.41 -11.14
CA ARG A 115 -13.51 -6.62 -10.65
C ARG A 115 -13.57 -7.44 -9.37
N MET A 116 -12.75 -8.49 -9.24
CA MET A 116 -12.67 -9.31 -8.02
C MET A 116 -12.20 -8.50 -6.81
N ASN A 117 -11.41 -7.46 -7.04
CA ASN A 117 -10.92 -6.57 -6.00
C ASN A 117 -11.66 -5.21 -5.93
N ASP A 118 -12.81 -5.06 -6.61
CA ASP A 118 -13.59 -3.81 -6.73
C ASP A 118 -12.70 -2.57 -7.00
N THR A 119 -11.68 -2.77 -7.83
CA THR A 119 -10.68 -1.76 -8.18
C THR A 119 -11.08 -1.12 -9.50
N ARG A 120 -11.25 0.20 -9.49
CA ARG A 120 -11.77 0.97 -10.63
C ARG A 120 -10.65 1.82 -11.24
N PRO A 121 -10.32 1.64 -12.53
CA PRO A 121 -9.28 2.43 -13.19
C PRO A 121 -9.53 3.94 -13.13
N GLY A 122 -10.80 4.36 -13.20
CA GLY A 122 -11.19 5.78 -13.15
C GLY A 122 -10.89 6.50 -11.84
N ASP A 123 -10.64 5.77 -10.75
CA ASP A 123 -10.39 6.32 -9.42
C ASP A 123 -8.89 6.35 -9.06
N LEU A 124 -7.99 6.21 -10.03
CA LEU A 124 -6.54 6.20 -9.79
C LEU A 124 -6.07 7.44 -8.99
N GLY A 125 -6.59 8.62 -9.33
CA GLY A 125 -6.28 9.85 -8.59
C GLY A 125 -6.76 9.81 -7.13
N LEU A 126 -7.89 9.16 -6.85
CA LEU A 126 -8.40 8.98 -5.49
C LEU A 126 -7.47 8.08 -4.67
N TYR A 127 -6.92 7.02 -5.24
CA TYR A 127 -5.99 6.13 -4.52
C TYR A 127 -4.71 6.86 -4.10
N PHE A 128 -4.14 7.69 -4.99
CA PHE A 128 -3.02 8.56 -4.63
C PHE A 128 -3.42 9.58 -3.55
N ALA A 129 -4.60 10.20 -3.66
CA ALA A 129 -5.08 11.16 -2.66
C ALA A 129 -5.26 10.51 -1.28
N VAL A 130 -5.81 9.29 -1.21
CA VAL A 130 -5.97 8.54 0.04
C VAL A 130 -4.62 8.18 0.65
N LEU A 131 -3.65 7.73 -0.16
CA LEU A 131 -2.30 7.46 0.33
C LEU A 131 -1.62 8.74 0.86
N CYS A 132 -1.77 9.88 0.19
CA CYS A 132 -1.30 11.17 0.70
C CYS A 132 -1.99 11.56 2.01
N ALA A 133 -3.30 11.35 2.12
CA ALA A 133 -4.05 11.62 3.34
C ALA A 133 -3.60 10.74 4.51
N LEU A 134 -3.36 9.44 4.26
CA LEU A 134 -2.81 8.52 5.26
C LEU A 134 -1.40 8.91 5.69
N PHE A 135 -0.55 9.34 4.76
CA PHE A 135 0.79 9.84 5.06
C PHE A 135 0.72 11.04 6.01
N VAL A 136 -0.07 12.06 5.67
CA VAL A 136 -0.23 13.25 6.50
C VAL A 136 -0.86 12.88 7.85
N GLY A 137 -1.90 12.05 7.85
CA GLY A 137 -2.59 11.61 9.06
C GLY A 137 -1.67 10.92 10.07
N PHE A 138 -0.96 9.87 9.66
CA PHE A 138 -0.03 9.17 10.56
C PHE A 138 1.13 10.05 11.02
N ARG A 139 1.58 10.97 10.18
CA ARG A 139 2.67 11.88 10.51
C ARG A 139 2.24 12.96 11.51
N LEU A 140 1.02 13.46 11.40
CA LEU A 140 0.43 14.37 12.39
C LEU A 140 0.21 13.66 13.73
N ILE A 141 -0.30 12.42 13.72
CA ILE A 141 -0.47 11.63 14.95
C ILE A 141 0.88 11.42 15.65
N ALA A 142 1.96 11.18 14.90
CA ALA A 142 3.30 11.03 15.48
C ALA A 142 3.90 12.34 16.02
N MET A 143 3.35 13.51 15.66
CA MET A 143 3.84 14.83 16.09
C MET A 143 3.11 15.37 17.32
N VAL A 144 1.96 14.78 17.70
CA VAL A 144 1.15 15.17 18.87
C VAL A 144 1.52 14.27 20.05
#